data_AF-A0A932VRU9-F1
#
_entry.id   AF-A0A932VRU9-F1
#
_cell.length_a   1.000
_cell.length_b   1.000
_cell.length_c   1.000
_cell.angle_alpha   90.00
_cell.angle_beta   90.00
_cell.angle_gamma   90.00
#
_symmetry.space_group_name_H-M   'P 1'
#
loop_
_entity.id
_entity.type
_entity.pdbx_description
1 polymer ?
#
loop_
_entity_poly.entity_id
_entity_poly.type
_entity_poly.pdbx_seq_one_letter_code
_entity_poly.pdbx_strand_id
1 'polypeptide(L)'
;MTEKVKRGENIIKVGKELGRGREKIVYADPDNKKLAKGIFHEYKTESIEKVKGRFYLTKILHMLYPKNIPGIHLSASNPHMIIVDKVDDQIANIKEQLGTHVMEKNIAKDLTEELGELIDDISFNKRKIIDGLDHLGVIIDEFPPNFAIDEKNNIKFVDSIDPWHVDANYSSNKLKKAIENLEDAAQKKRALIYLAQLDKLEKSRKI
;
A
#
# COMPACT_ATOMS: atom_id res chain seq x y z
N MET A 1 18.09 -3.11 -17.44
CA MET A 1 18.63 -4.43 -17.07
C MET A 1 17.48 -5.24 -16.51
N THR A 2 17.18 -6.39 -17.09
CA THR A 2 16.06 -7.26 -16.68
C THR A 2 16.63 -8.47 -15.97
N GLU A 3 16.17 -8.72 -14.76
CA GLU A 3 16.58 -9.83 -13.91
C GLU A 3 15.47 -10.89 -13.83
N LYS A 4 15.84 -12.08 -13.35
CA LYS A 4 14.90 -13.19 -13.14
C LYS A 4 14.98 -13.64 -11.69
N VAL A 5 13.85 -13.58 -10.99
CA VAL A 5 13.74 -14.10 -9.62
C VAL A 5 12.99 -15.43 -9.69
N LYS A 6 13.62 -16.49 -9.17
CA LYS A 6 12.98 -17.79 -9.02
C LYS A 6 12.21 -17.85 -7.70
N ARG A 7 10.95 -18.27 -7.76
CA ARG A 7 10.10 -18.57 -6.60
C ARG A 7 9.43 -19.93 -6.85
N GLY A 8 10.00 -20.97 -6.24
CA GLY A 8 9.68 -22.37 -6.48
C GLY A 8 9.87 -22.72 -7.96
N GLU A 9 8.80 -23.16 -8.64
CA GLU A 9 8.86 -23.51 -10.07
C GLU A 9 8.71 -22.29 -10.99
N ASN A 10 8.25 -21.16 -10.47
CA ASN A 10 7.97 -19.96 -11.26
C ASN A 10 9.22 -19.08 -11.42
N ILE A 11 9.41 -18.56 -12.64
CA ILE A 11 10.44 -17.57 -12.97
C ILE A 11 9.74 -16.23 -13.24
N ILE A 12 9.99 -15.24 -12.38
CA ILE A 12 9.41 -13.91 -12.49
C ILE A 12 10.44 -12.96 -13.10
N LYS A 13 10.07 -12.28 -14.18
CA LYS A 13 10.88 -11.19 -14.74
C LYS A 13 10.71 -9.92 -13.89
N VAL A 14 11.82 -9.35 -13.45
CA VAL A 14 11.86 -8.13 -12.64
C VAL A 14 12.86 -7.13 -13.21
N GLY A 15 12.67 -5.85 -12.89
CA GLY A 15 13.67 -4.81 -13.09
C GLY A 15 14.57 -4.65 -11.86
N LYS A 16 15.10 -3.44 -11.66
CA LYS A 16 15.94 -3.08 -10.51
C LYS A 16 15.16 -3.22 -9.19
N GLU A 17 15.81 -3.70 -8.14
CA GLU A 17 15.30 -3.64 -6.77
C GLU A 17 15.05 -2.17 -6.35
N LEU A 18 13.85 -1.90 -5.86
CA LEU A 18 13.43 -0.59 -5.35
C LEU A 18 13.49 -0.54 -3.83
N GLY A 19 13.27 -1.67 -3.16
CA GLY A 19 13.33 -1.74 -1.71
C GLY A 19 13.13 -3.15 -1.17
N ARG A 20 13.53 -3.35 0.09
CA ARG A 20 13.49 -4.64 0.78
C ARG A 20 12.85 -4.48 2.14
N GLY A 21 11.67 -5.09 2.28
CA GLY A 21 10.98 -5.23 3.56
C GLY A 21 11.22 -6.59 4.20
N ARG A 22 10.68 -6.76 5.41
CA ARG A 22 10.68 -8.03 6.13
C ARG A 22 9.85 -9.09 5.41
N GLU A 23 8.76 -8.71 4.76
CA GLU A 23 7.80 -9.64 4.14
C GLU A 23 7.99 -9.82 2.64
N LYS A 24 8.47 -8.78 1.94
CA LYS A 24 8.63 -8.79 0.48
C LYS A 24 9.81 -7.94 0.01
N ILE A 25 10.24 -8.20 -1.22
CA ILE A 25 11.15 -7.34 -1.99
C ILE A 25 10.35 -6.68 -3.08
N VAL A 26 10.54 -5.37 -3.27
CA VAL A 26 9.88 -4.59 -4.31
C VAL A 26 10.86 -4.33 -5.44
N TYR A 27 10.44 -4.61 -6.66
CA TYR A 27 11.21 -4.39 -7.88
C TYR A 27 10.45 -3.47 -8.83
N ALA A 28 11.16 -2.73 -9.68
CA ALA A 28 10.54 -2.09 -10.82
C ALA A 28 9.96 -3.15 -11.77
N ASP A 29 8.82 -2.88 -12.39
CA ASP A 29 8.34 -3.72 -13.47
C ASP A 29 9.23 -3.53 -14.72
N PRO A 30 9.76 -4.61 -15.31
CA PRO A 30 10.67 -4.51 -16.46
C PRO A 30 9.96 -4.07 -17.75
N ASP A 31 8.65 -4.28 -17.84
CA ASP A 31 7.84 -4.03 -19.03
C ASP A 31 7.04 -2.72 -18.90
N ASN A 32 6.81 -2.23 -17.68
CA ASN A 32 6.13 -0.97 -17.42
C ASN A 32 6.78 -0.13 -16.30
N LYS A 33 7.47 0.95 -16.67
CA LYS A 33 8.17 1.84 -15.73
C LYS A 33 7.29 2.50 -14.65
N LYS A 34 5.97 2.53 -14.86
CA LYS A 34 5.00 3.09 -13.90
C LYS A 34 4.55 2.10 -12.83
N LEU A 35 5.00 0.85 -12.89
CA LEU A 35 4.57 -0.21 -11.99
C LEU A 35 5.73 -0.74 -11.14
N ALA A 36 5.38 -1.22 -9.95
CA ALA A 36 6.27 -1.93 -9.05
C ALA A 36 5.70 -3.33 -8.74
N LYS A 37 6.59 -4.32 -8.67
CA LYS A 37 6.28 -5.71 -8.31
C LYS A 37 6.75 -5.99 -6.89
N GLY A 38 5.82 -6.25 -5.98
CA GLY A 38 6.12 -6.77 -4.66
C GLY A 38 6.14 -8.29 -4.69
N ILE A 39 7.29 -8.91 -4.46
CA ILE A 39 7.46 -10.38 -4.41
C ILE A 39 7.71 -10.78 -2.96
N PHE A 40 6.79 -11.55 -2.37
CA PHE A 40 6.88 -11.97 -0.97
C PHE A 40 8.01 -13.00 -0.77
N HIS A 41 8.64 -12.96 0.40
CA HIS A 41 9.70 -13.91 0.77
C HIS A 41 9.13 -15.27 1.11
N GLU A 42 8.02 -15.30 1.84
CA GLU A 42 7.39 -16.54 2.27
C GLU A 42 6.74 -17.27 1.08
N TYR A 43 6.99 -18.58 1.00
CA TYR A 43 6.28 -19.49 0.10
C TYR A 43 4.88 -19.85 0.63
N LYS A 44 4.33 -19.06 1.54
CA LYS A 44 3.02 -19.33 2.11
C LYS A 44 1.97 -18.94 1.06
N THR A 45 1.49 -19.95 0.36
CA THR A 45 0.38 -19.81 -0.59
C THR A 45 -0.82 -19.23 0.16
N GLU A 46 -1.15 -17.98 -0.14
CA GLU A 46 -2.39 -17.40 0.35
C GLU A 46 -3.59 -18.04 -0.36
N SER A 47 -4.73 -18.09 0.34
CA SER A 47 -5.97 -18.56 -0.27
C SER A 47 -6.36 -17.67 -1.45
N ILE A 48 -7.04 -18.25 -2.44
CA ILE A 48 -7.52 -17.51 -3.63
C ILE A 48 -8.43 -16.37 -3.20
N GLU A 49 -9.23 -16.59 -2.16
CA GLU A 49 -10.10 -15.59 -1.57
C GLU A 49 -9.25 -14.43 -1.04
N LYS A 50 -8.16 -14.67 -0.30
CA LYS A 50 -7.32 -13.58 0.28
C LYS A 50 -6.68 -12.72 -0.79
N VAL A 51 -6.16 -13.37 -1.82
CA VAL A 51 -5.58 -12.70 -2.99
C VAL A 51 -6.61 -11.81 -3.69
N LYS A 52 -7.82 -12.32 -3.95
CA LYS A 52 -8.91 -11.57 -4.58
C LYS A 52 -9.42 -10.45 -3.66
N GLY A 53 -9.53 -10.72 -2.36
CA GLY A 53 -9.96 -9.78 -1.34
C GLY A 53 -9.02 -8.58 -1.29
N ARG A 54 -7.70 -8.82 -1.24
CA ARG A 54 -6.67 -7.77 -1.32
C ARG A 54 -6.85 -6.91 -2.56
N PHE A 55 -7.05 -7.55 -3.72
CA PHE A 55 -7.26 -6.84 -4.96
C PHE A 55 -8.49 -5.93 -4.91
N TYR A 56 -9.66 -6.46 -4.53
CA TYR A 56 -10.89 -5.68 -4.48
C TYR A 56 -10.86 -4.57 -3.45
N LEU A 57 -10.38 -4.85 -2.23
CA LEU A 57 -10.30 -3.82 -1.19
C LEU A 57 -9.33 -2.71 -1.59
N THR A 58 -8.14 -3.05 -2.07
CA THR A 58 -7.17 -2.04 -2.51
C THR A 58 -7.69 -1.21 -3.68
N LYS A 59 -8.44 -1.82 -4.63
CA LYS A 59 -9.12 -1.05 -5.69
C LYS A 59 -10.14 -0.05 -5.16
N ILE A 60 -10.95 -0.44 -4.17
CA ILE A 60 -11.91 0.46 -3.52
C ILE A 60 -11.18 1.60 -2.82
N LEU A 61 -10.16 1.28 -2.01
CA LEU A 61 -9.38 2.26 -1.26
C LEU A 61 -8.63 3.23 -2.17
N HIS A 62 -8.09 2.75 -3.29
CA HIS A 62 -7.50 3.62 -4.31
C HIS A 62 -8.51 4.58 -4.93
N MET A 63 -9.76 4.17 -5.15
CA MET A 63 -10.79 5.10 -5.67
C MET A 63 -11.22 6.12 -4.63
N LEU A 64 -11.25 5.76 -3.34
CA LEU A 64 -11.58 6.68 -2.25
C LEU A 64 -10.43 7.62 -1.90
N TYR A 65 -9.19 7.13 -1.96
CA TYR A 65 -7.96 7.85 -1.59
C TYR A 65 -6.87 7.70 -2.67
N PRO A 66 -7.11 8.18 -3.90
CA PRO A 66 -6.18 7.97 -5.03
C PRO A 66 -4.82 8.64 -4.82
N LYS A 67 -4.77 9.66 -3.97
CA LYS A 67 -3.53 10.34 -3.59
C LYS A 67 -2.74 9.63 -2.51
N ASN A 68 -3.30 8.63 -1.82
CA ASN A 68 -2.65 8.00 -0.66
C ASN A 68 -2.48 6.48 -0.81
N ILE A 69 -3.33 5.83 -1.60
CA ILE A 69 -3.26 4.39 -1.84
C ILE A 69 -2.89 4.16 -3.30
N PRO A 70 -1.72 3.58 -3.61
CA PRO A 70 -1.36 3.20 -4.98
C PRO A 70 -2.36 2.21 -5.58
N GLY A 71 -2.62 2.31 -6.88
CA GLY A 71 -3.53 1.40 -7.56
C GLY A 71 -2.93 0.00 -7.67
N ILE A 72 -3.69 -1.03 -7.30
CA ILE A 72 -3.29 -2.42 -7.51
C ILE A 72 -3.68 -2.89 -8.92
N HIS A 73 -2.80 -3.63 -9.59
CA HIS A 73 -3.04 -4.20 -10.93
C HIS A 73 -3.08 -5.72 -10.91
N LEU A 74 -2.37 -6.34 -9.96
CA LEU A 74 -2.36 -7.77 -9.76
C LEU A 74 -2.17 -8.10 -8.27
N SER A 75 -2.83 -9.16 -7.82
CA SER A 75 -2.53 -9.89 -6.60
C SER A 75 -2.53 -11.37 -6.98
N ALA A 76 -1.52 -12.14 -6.59
CA ALA A 76 -1.37 -13.55 -6.94
C ALA A 76 -0.81 -14.35 -5.75
N SER A 77 -1.19 -15.63 -5.63
CA SER A 77 -0.68 -16.55 -4.61
C SER A 77 0.44 -17.46 -5.09
N ASN A 78 0.55 -17.72 -6.40
CA ASN A 78 1.61 -18.57 -6.96
C ASN A 78 2.19 -17.97 -8.26
N PRO A 79 3.36 -17.31 -8.21
CA PRO A 79 4.09 -16.97 -6.99
C PRO A 79 3.34 -15.92 -6.16
N HIS A 80 3.56 -15.89 -4.84
CA HIS A 80 2.94 -14.88 -3.99
C HIS A 80 3.51 -13.49 -4.33
N MET A 81 2.70 -12.66 -4.98
CA MET A 81 3.12 -11.34 -5.45
C MET A 81 1.96 -10.36 -5.62
N ILE A 82 2.32 -9.08 -5.66
CA ILE A 82 1.43 -7.98 -6.05
C ILE A 82 2.10 -7.11 -7.13
N ILE A 83 1.29 -6.48 -7.97
CA ILE A 83 1.73 -5.41 -8.87
C ILE A 83 0.90 -4.17 -8.55
N VAL A 84 1.57 -3.07 -8.28
CA VAL A 84 0.96 -1.79 -7.90
C VAL A 84 1.55 -0.64 -8.72
N ASP A 85 0.89 0.51 -8.73
CA ASP A 85 1.49 1.75 -9.20
C ASP A 85 2.78 2.02 -8.43
N LYS A 86 3.84 2.34 -9.17
CA LYS A 86 5.12 2.75 -8.60
C LYS A 86 4.95 4.12 -7.96
N VAL A 87 5.45 4.28 -6.75
CA VAL A 87 5.62 5.60 -6.14
C VAL A 87 7.04 6.05 -6.46
N ASP A 88 7.14 7.20 -7.12
CA ASP A 88 8.41 7.86 -7.39
C ASP A 88 8.71 8.76 -6.19
N ASP A 89 9.47 8.21 -5.26
CA ASP A 89 9.73 8.85 -3.97
C ASP A 89 10.82 9.90 -4.13
N GLN A 90 10.54 11.17 -3.78
CA GLN A 90 11.61 12.18 -3.65
C GLN A 90 12.44 11.95 -2.38
N ILE A 91 11.84 11.28 -1.39
CA ILE A 91 12.43 11.04 -0.09
C ILE A 91 12.51 9.52 0.05
N ALA A 92 13.53 8.92 -0.58
CA ALA A 92 13.85 7.50 -0.45
C ALA A 92 14.14 7.07 1.01
N ASN A 93 13.99 7.96 2.00
CA ASN A 93 14.49 7.72 3.33
C ASN A 93 13.93 8.72 4.37
N ILE A 94 12.65 8.62 4.72
CA ILE A 94 12.25 8.93 6.11
C ILE A 94 13.11 8.09 7.09
N LYS A 95 13.61 6.93 6.63
CA LYS A 95 14.64 6.11 7.29
C LYS A 95 16.05 6.74 7.36
N GLU A 96 16.59 7.42 6.35
CA GLU A 96 17.85 8.19 6.53
C GLU A 96 17.58 9.43 7.35
N GLN A 97 16.54 10.20 7.06
CA GLN A 97 16.30 11.47 7.78
C GLN A 97 15.98 11.24 9.26
N LEU A 98 15.13 10.28 9.63
CA LEU A 98 14.87 9.96 11.04
C LEU A 98 15.90 9.03 11.68
N GLY A 99 16.58 8.18 10.90
CA GLY A 99 17.55 7.20 11.41
C GLY A 99 18.96 7.75 11.60
N THR A 100 19.37 8.79 10.85
CA THR A 100 20.70 9.43 11.03
C THR A 100 20.66 10.64 11.96
N HIS A 101 19.57 11.41 12.00
CA HIS A 101 19.53 12.67 12.77
C HIS A 101 19.31 12.48 14.28
N VAL A 102 18.86 11.30 14.72
CA VAL A 102 18.73 10.99 16.16
C VAL A 102 20.08 10.60 16.78
N MET A 103 21.14 10.37 15.98
CA MET A 103 22.47 10.01 16.49
C MET A 103 23.54 11.12 16.38
N GLU A 104 23.35 12.18 15.58
CA GLU A 104 24.35 13.24 15.45
C GLU A 104 23.92 14.53 16.15
N LYS A 105 24.45 14.70 17.36
CA LYS A 105 24.19 15.79 18.32
C LYS A 105 24.60 17.22 17.89
N ASN A 106 24.84 17.50 16.61
CA ASN A 106 25.44 18.77 16.16
C ASN A 106 24.79 19.35 14.88
N ILE A 107 23.46 19.40 14.82
CA ILE A 107 22.77 20.10 13.73
C ILE A 107 22.44 21.54 14.17
N ALA A 108 22.73 22.51 13.29
CA ALA A 108 22.44 23.92 13.51
C ALA A 108 20.96 24.15 13.86
N LYS A 109 20.70 25.05 14.82
CA LYS A 109 19.37 25.31 15.39
C LYS A 109 18.28 25.63 14.34
N ASP A 110 18.65 26.25 13.22
CA ASP A 110 17.70 26.62 12.18
C ASP A 110 17.28 25.41 11.31
N LEU A 111 18.16 24.42 11.11
CA LEU A 111 17.81 23.15 10.46
C LEU A 111 16.89 22.30 11.33
N THR A 112 16.93 22.45 12.66
CA THR A 112 16.07 21.69 13.56
C THR A 112 14.61 22.18 13.58
N GLU A 113 14.35 23.46 13.28
CA GLU A 113 12.99 24.00 13.21
C GLU A 113 12.30 23.62 11.89
N GLU A 114 12.92 23.83 10.73
CA GLU A 114 12.36 23.44 9.43
C GLU A 114 12.16 21.91 9.31
N LEU A 115 13.10 21.12 9.85
CA LEU A 115 12.97 19.67 9.90
C LEU A 115 11.89 19.23 10.89
N GLY A 116 11.71 19.96 11.99
CA GLY A 116 10.64 19.74 12.96
C GLY A 116 9.26 19.94 12.34
N GLU A 117 9.04 21.06 11.65
CA GLU A 117 7.79 21.35 10.94
C GLU A 117 7.49 20.29 9.86
N LEU A 118 8.51 19.86 9.10
CA LEU A 118 8.35 18.80 8.10
C LEU A 118 7.96 17.46 8.74
N ILE A 119 8.59 17.08 9.87
CA ILE A 119 8.26 15.84 10.60
C ILE A 119 6.85 15.89 11.17
N ASP A 120 6.44 17.04 11.70
CA ASP A 120 5.09 17.24 12.25
C ASP A 120 4.04 17.19 11.14
N ASP A 121 4.28 17.83 10.00
CA ASP A 121 3.41 17.76 8.83
C ASP A 121 3.29 16.34 8.26
N ILE A 122 4.40 15.61 8.19
CA ILE A 122 4.41 14.21 7.76
C ILE A 122 3.59 13.36 8.74
N SER A 123 3.81 13.54 10.05
CA SER A 123 3.11 12.80 11.10
C SER A 123 1.61 13.08 11.09
N PHE A 124 1.23 14.35 10.93
CA PHE A 124 -0.17 14.78 10.86
C PHE A 124 -0.87 14.23 9.61
N ASN A 125 -0.24 14.34 8.43
CA ASN A 125 -0.83 13.84 7.20
C ASN A 125 -0.89 12.30 7.17
N LYS A 126 0.09 11.62 7.78
CA LYS A 126 0.05 10.16 7.98
C LYS A 126 -1.17 9.78 8.82
N ARG A 127 -1.41 10.51 9.92
CA ARG A 127 -2.55 10.29 10.81
C ARG A 127 -3.89 10.45 10.09
N LYS A 128 -4.03 11.46 9.23
CA LYS A 128 -5.26 11.63 8.42
C LYS A 128 -5.59 10.41 7.55
N ILE A 129 -4.58 9.77 6.96
CA ILE A 129 -4.79 8.56 6.16
C ILE A 129 -5.24 7.42 7.05
N ILE A 130 -4.54 7.20 8.18
CA ILE A 130 -4.87 6.15 9.15
C ILE A 130 -6.29 6.32 9.65
N ASP A 131 -6.64 7.51 10.16
CA ASP A 131 -7.98 7.81 10.68
C ASP A 131 -9.04 7.62 9.58
N GLY A 132 -8.73 8.00 8.34
CA GLY A 132 -9.61 7.82 7.18
C GLY A 132 -9.85 6.34 6.83
N LEU A 133 -8.85 5.48 6.99
CA LEU A 133 -8.97 4.03 6.76
C LEU A 133 -9.67 3.34 7.94
N ASP A 134 -9.36 3.72 9.17
CA ASP A 134 -10.03 3.24 10.38
C ASP A 134 -11.52 3.60 10.37
N HIS A 135 -11.85 4.78 9.85
CA HIS A 135 -13.25 5.18 9.66
C HIS A 135 -13.97 4.28 8.64
N LEU A 136 -13.26 3.57 7.77
CA LEU A 136 -13.81 2.54 6.87
C LEU A 136 -13.76 1.13 7.48
N GLY A 137 -13.19 0.98 8.67
CA GLY A 137 -12.93 -0.31 9.32
C GLY A 137 -11.70 -1.03 8.76
N VAL A 138 -10.80 -0.32 8.07
CA VAL A 138 -9.57 -0.90 7.52
C VAL A 138 -8.40 -0.50 8.39
N ILE A 139 -7.81 -1.48 9.09
CA ILE A 139 -6.56 -1.29 9.83
C ILE A 139 -5.38 -1.58 8.90
N ILE A 140 -4.33 -0.76 9.01
CA ILE A 140 -3.06 -0.94 8.32
C ILE A 140 -1.90 -0.98 9.31
N ASP A 141 -0.77 -1.58 8.91
CA ASP A 141 0.45 -1.51 9.69
C ASP A 141 1.05 -0.10 9.61
N GLU A 142 0.90 0.66 10.69
CA GLU A 142 1.38 2.04 10.81
C GLU A 142 2.91 2.17 10.85
N PHE A 143 3.66 1.08 10.74
CA PHE A 143 5.12 1.13 10.74
C PHE A 143 5.65 2.11 9.67
N PRO A 144 6.47 3.12 10.03
CA PRO A 144 6.86 4.18 9.10
C PRO A 144 7.42 3.73 7.74
N PRO A 145 8.18 2.62 7.63
CA PRO A 145 8.64 2.09 6.34
C PRO A 145 7.55 1.63 5.38
N ASN A 146 6.30 1.51 5.82
CA ASN A 146 5.15 1.21 4.98
C ASN A 146 4.57 2.47 4.32
N PHE A 147 5.21 3.64 4.52
CA PHE A 147 4.82 4.91 3.93
C PHE A 147 5.95 5.51 3.09
N ALA A 148 5.56 6.18 2.02
CA ALA A 148 6.44 6.94 1.13
C ALA A 148 5.85 8.32 0.85
N ILE A 149 6.67 9.27 0.41
CA ILE A 149 6.24 10.62 0.01
C ILE A 149 6.50 10.77 -1.48
N ASP A 150 5.44 11.05 -2.24
CA ASP A 150 5.55 11.29 -3.68
C ASP A 150 6.09 12.70 -4.00
N GLU A 151 6.44 12.93 -5.26
CA GLU A 151 6.92 14.22 -5.78
C GLU A 151 5.99 15.43 -5.54
N LYS A 152 4.75 15.21 -5.11
CA LYS A 152 3.76 16.24 -4.79
C LYS A 152 3.50 16.33 -3.29
N ASN A 153 4.41 15.81 -2.46
CA ASN A 153 4.31 15.75 -1.00
C ASN A 153 3.07 15.00 -0.48
N ASN A 154 2.49 14.09 -1.27
CA ASN A 154 1.43 13.20 -0.74
C ASN A 154 2.07 12.00 -0.07
N ILE A 155 1.60 11.70 1.15
CA ILE A 155 1.95 10.47 1.83
C ILE A 155 1.18 9.31 1.21
N LYS A 156 1.92 8.28 0.81
CA LYS A 156 1.42 7.04 0.21
C LYS A 156 1.64 5.89 1.18
N PHE A 157 0.63 5.05 1.38
CA PHE A 157 0.84 3.73 1.99
C PHE A 157 1.29 2.75 0.90
N VAL A 158 2.50 2.22 1.02
CA VAL A 158 3.16 1.39 -0.02
C VAL A 158 3.21 -0.09 0.32
N ASP A 159 2.71 -0.48 1.49
CA ASP A 159 2.61 -1.88 1.88
C ASP A 159 1.31 -2.54 1.38
N SER A 160 1.17 -3.84 1.59
CA SER A 160 -0.02 -4.60 1.16
C SER A 160 -1.17 -4.43 2.14
N ILE A 161 -2.37 -4.17 1.62
CA ILE A 161 -3.60 -4.19 2.43
C ILE A 161 -4.00 -5.64 2.69
N ASP A 162 -4.23 -5.99 3.96
CA ASP A 162 -4.87 -7.26 4.34
C ASP A 162 -6.40 -7.08 4.37
N PRO A 163 -7.16 -7.76 3.50
CA PRO A 163 -8.62 -7.65 3.54
C PRO A 163 -9.26 -8.19 4.83
N TRP A 164 -8.54 -9.04 5.57
CA TRP A 164 -9.06 -9.73 6.75
C TRP A 164 -8.05 -9.79 7.87
N HIS A 165 -7.67 -8.59 8.34
CA HIS A 165 -6.79 -8.46 9.47
C HIS A 165 -7.43 -9.10 10.72
N VAL A 166 -6.61 -9.76 11.55
CA VAL A 166 -7.10 -10.46 12.75
C VAL A 166 -7.78 -9.52 13.75
N ASP A 167 -7.31 -8.27 13.80
CA ASP A 167 -7.81 -7.24 14.73
C ASP A 167 -8.96 -6.40 14.14
N ALA A 168 -9.16 -6.41 12.82
CA ALA A 168 -10.29 -5.74 12.19
C ALA A 168 -10.55 -6.24 10.76
N ASN A 169 -11.82 -6.37 10.43
CA ASN A 169 -12.26 -6.51 9.05
C ASN A 169 -12.82 -5.18 8.55
N TYR A 170 -12.67 -4.92 7.25
CA TYR A 170 -13.32 -3.79 6.59
C TYR A 170 -14.81 -3.74 6.94
N SER A 171 -15.39 -2.53 7.02
CA SER A 171 -16.82 -2.38 7.25
C SER A 171 -17.56 -2.14 5.93
N SER A 172 -18.29 -3.16 5.45
CA SER A 172 -19.07 -3.07 4.20
C SER A 172 -20.00 -1.86 4.18
N ASN A 173 -20.72 -1.59 5.28
CA ASN A 173 -21.61 -0.43 5.38
C ASN A 173 -20.87 0.91 5.31
N LYS A 174 -19.70 1.03 5.96
CA LYS A 174 -18.92 2.27 5.94
C LYS A 174 -18.28 2.49 4.56
N LEU A 175 -17.75 1.43 3.94
CA LEU A 175 -17.26 1.48 2.55
C LEU A 175 -18.37 1.90 1.59
N LYS A 176 -19.57 1.30 1.68
CA LYS A 176 -20.70 1.64 0.81
C LYS A 176 -21.03 3.14 0.89
N LYS A 177 -21.16 3.69 2.11
CA LYS A 177 -21.42 5.12 2.33
C LYS A 177 -20.32 6.00 1.73
N ALA A 178 -19.06 5.64 1.93
CA ALA A 178 -17.94 6.38 1.36
C ALA A 178 -17.95 6.35 -0.17
N ILE A 179 -18.24 5.19 -0.76
CA ILE A 179 -18.37 5.01 -2.22
C ILE A 179 -19.53 5.84 -2.79
N GLU A 180 -20.66 5.91 -2.09
CA GLU A 180 -21.82 6.71 -2.49
C GLU A 180 -21.50 8.21 -2.58
N ASN A 181 -20.49 8.69 -1.85
CA ASN A 181 -20.02 10.07 -1.89
C ASN A 181 -18.99 10.36 -3.00
N LEU A 182 -18.56 9.36 -3.78
CA LEU A 182 -17.70 9.60 -4.95
C LEU A 182 -18.42 10.48 -5.99
N GLU A 183 -17.72 11.48 -6.51
CA GLU A 183 -18.25 12.39 -7.53
C GLU A 183 -18.40 11.70 -8.89
N ASP A 184 -17.40 10.91 -9.29
CA ASP A 184 -17.39 10.18 -10.55
C ASP A 184 -18.34 8.96 -10.49
N ALA A 185 -19.45 9.03 -11.23
CA ALA A 185 -20.46 7.98 -11.30
C ALA A 185 -19.91 6.65 -11.85
N ALA A 186 -18.93 6.67 -12.76
CA ALA A 186 -18.31 5.48 -13.30
C ALA A 186 -17.39 4.81 -12.26
N GLN A 187 -16.62 5.61 -11.50
CA GLN A 187 -15.85 5.09 -10.36
C GLN A 187 -16.76 4.53 -9.27
N LYS A 188 -17.82 5.25 -8.91
CA LYS A 188 -18.84 4.77 -7.96
C LYS A 188 -19.40 3.41 -8.34
N LYS A 189 -19.83 3.25 -9.61
CA LYS A 189 -20.34 1.97 -10.11
C LYS A 189 -19.29 0.86 -10.02
N ARG A 190 -18.03 1.12 -10.40
CA ARG A 190 -16.94 0.13 -10.30
C ARG A 190 -16.63 -0.25 -8.85
N ALA A 191 -16.58 0.74 -7.95
CA ALA A 191 -16.32 0.51 -6.54
C ALA A 191 -17.43 -0.34 -5.87
N LEU A 192 -18.70 -0.07 -6.20
CA LEU A 192 -19.82 -0.90 -5.72
C LEU A 192 -19.74 -2.36 -6.24
N ILE A 193 -19.26 -2.57 -7.48
CA ILE A 193 -19.03 -3.92 -8.00
C ILE A 193 -17.94 -4.63 -7.22
N TYR A 194 -16.81 -3.96 -6.94
CA TYR A 194 -15.74 -4.55 -6.13
C TYR A 194 -16.20 -4.85 -4.70
N LEU A 195 -16.98 -3.95 -4.09
CA LEU A 195 -17.52 -4.17 -2.75
C LEU A 195 -18.44 -5.40 -2.73
N ALA A 196 -19.31 -5.55 -3.74
CA ALA A 196 -20.17 -6.72 -3.85
C ALA A 196 -19.39 -8.03 -4.01
N GLN A 197 -18.24 -8.01 -4.71
CA GLN A 197 -17.36 -9.19 -4.80
C GLN A 197 -16.64 -9.46 -3.48
N LEU A 198 -16.17 -8.43 -2.80
CA LEU A 198 -15.52 -8.54 -1.50
C LEU A 198 -16.48 -9.14 -0.45
N ASP A 199 -17.74 -8.68 -0.42
CA ASP A 199 -18.77 -9.20 0.48
C ASP A 199 -19.15 -10.66 0.18
N LYS A 200 -19.09 -11.09 -1.08
CA LYS A 200 -19.27 -12.51 -1.44
C LYS A 200 -18.14 -13.37 -0.87
N LEU A 201 -16.88 -12.92 -0.98
CA LEU A 201 -15.72 -13.63 -0.44
C LEU A 201 -15.78 -13.73 1.08
N GLU A 202 -16.19 -12.65 1.76
CA GLU A 202 -16.35 -12.63 3.22
C GLU A 202 -17.38 -13.65 3.70
N LYS A 203 -18.51 -13.80 2.98
CA LYS A 203 -19.52 -14.80 3.30
C LYS A 203 -19.02 -16.23 3.10
N SER A 204 -18.29 -16.49 2.01
CA SER A 204 -17.76 -17.85 1.74
C SER A 204 -16.71 -18.31 2.75
N ARG A 205 -16.07 -17.40 3.50
CA ARG A 205 -15.09 -17.75 4.54
C ARG A 205 -15.70 -18.14 5.87
N LYS A 206 -16.97 -17.81 6.12
CA LYS A 206 -17.67 -18.05 7.39
C LYS A 206 -18.47 -19.35 7.40
N ILE A 207 -18.39 -20.12 6.31
CA ILE A 207 -18.97 -21.45 6.14
C ILE A 207 -17.84 -22.46 6.34
#